data_AF-A0A348NIN1-F1
#
_entry.id   AF-A0A348NIN1-F1
#
_cell.length_a   1.000
_cell.length_b   1.000
_cell.length_c   1.000
_cell.angle_alpha   90.00
_cell.angle_beta   90.00
_cell.angle_gamma   90.00
#
_symmetry.space_group_name_H-M   'P 1'
#
loop_
_entity.id
_entity.type
_entity.pdbx_description
1 polymer ?
#
loop_
_entity_poly.entity_id
_entity_poly.type
_entity_poly.pdbx_seq_one_letter_code
_entity_poly.pdbx_strand_id
1 'polypeptide(L)'
;MNLVGIVLRFLYEVFYVYYLLMIVVILLGWTPLFRTGFYRFLSKITGVYLDHFTGKLIYRAVDFTPILGLILFRVLLYVIETSLF
;
A
#
# COMPACT_ATOMS: atom_id res chain seq x y z
N MET A 1 -9.08 7.55 -26.67
CA MET A 1 -8.08 6.92 -25.78
C MET A 1 -7.74 5.56 -26.36
N ASN A 2 -6.47 5.28 -26.64
CA ASN A 2 -6.05 4.00 -27.24
C ASN A 2 -6.17 2.85 -26.21
N LEU A 3 -6.26 1.60 -26.68
CA LEU A 3 -6.38 0.40 -25.84
C LEU A 3 -5.36 0.39 -24.69
N VAL A 4 -4.09 0.71 -25.00
CA VAL A 4 -2.99 0.79 -24.03
C VAL A 4 -3.27 1.79 -22.91
N GLY A 5 -3.82 2.97 -23.25
CA GLY A 5 -4.17 3.98 -22.26
C GLY A 5 -5.32 3.56 -21.34
N ILE A 6 -6.29 2.79 -21.85
CA ILE A 6 -7.38 2.23 -21.03
C ILE A 6 -6.83 1.22 -20.02
N VAL A 7 -5.95 0.32 -20.48
CA VAL A 7 -5.31 -0.69 -19.62
C VAL A 7 -4.47 -0.03 -18.53
N LEU A 8 -3.64 0.96 -18.89
CA LEU A 8 -2.83 1.71 -17.93
C LEU A 8 -3.70 2.44 -16.90
N ARG A 9 -4.81 3.04 -17.33
CA ARG A 9 -5.73 3.72 -16.41
C ARG A 9 -6.38 2.74 -15.45
N PHE A 10 -6.82 1.58 -15.93
CA PHE A 10 -7.37 0.54 -15.07
C PHE A 10 -6.35 0.04 -14.05
N LEU A 11 -5.10 -0.21 -14.47
CA LEU A 11 -4.02 -0.61 -13.57
C LEU A 11 -3.70 0.48 -12.52
N TYR A 12 -3.68 1.75 -12.93
CA TYR A 12 -3.49 2.87 -12.02
C TYR A 12 -4.55 2.87 -10.91
N GLU A 13 -5.83 2.76 -11.27
CA GLU A 13 -6.93 2.73 -10.31
C GLU A 13 -6.81 1.55 -9.33
N VAL A 14 -6.50 0.35 -9.85
CA VAL A 14 -6.31 -0.85 -9.02
C VAL A 14 -5.14 -0.67 -8.04
N PHE A 15 -3.99 -0.20 -8.52
CA PHE A 15 -2.84 0.04 -7.66
C PHE A 15 -3.08 1.19 -6.67
N TYR A 16 -3.85 2.22 -7.05
CA TYR A 16 -4.20 3.32 -6.16
C TYR A 16 -5.08 2.83 -5.01
N VAL A 17 -6.09 1.99 -5.29
CA VAL A 17 -6.90 1.34 -4.25
C VAL A 17 -6.01 0.47 -3.35
N TYR A 18 -5.10 -0.31 -3.92
CA TYR A 18 -4.16 -1.12 -3.14
C TYR A 18 -3.28 -0.25 -2.23
N TYR A 19 -2.79 0.88 -2.72
CA TYR A 19 -2.03 1.86 -1.95
C TYR A 19 -2.83 2.41 -0.76
N LEU A 20 -4.11 2.76 -0.95
CA LEU A 20 -4.97 3.19 0.15
C LEU A 20 -5.18 2.07 1.19
N LEU A 21 -5.35 0.82 0.75
CA LEU A 21 -5.45 -0.32 1.67
C LEU A 21 -4.20 -0.49 2.52
N MET A 22 -3.01 -0.31 1.94
CA MET A 22 -1.74 -0.36 2.68
C MET A 22 -1.67 0.71 3.76
N ILE A 23 -2.07 1.95 3.46
CA ILE A 23 -2.15 3.03 4.46
C ILE A 23 -3.08 2.61 5.61
N VAL A 24 -4.28 2.12 5.29
CA VAL A 24 -5.25 1.66 6.29
C VAL A 24 -4.65 0.57 7.18
N VAL A 25 -3.98 -0.43 6.59
CA VAL A 25 -3.34 -1.52 7.36
C VAL A 25 -2.24 -0.99 8.27
N ILE A 26 -1.38 -0.09 7.79
CA ILE A 26 -0.31 0.50 8.61
C ILE A 26 -0.89 1.27 9.79
N LEU A 27 -1.88 2.14 9.55
CA LEU A 27 -2.54 2.90 10.60
C LEU A 27 -3.25 1.99 11.61
N LEU A 28 -3.99 0.98 11.13
CA LEU A 28 -4.65 0.00 12.01
C LEU A 28 -3.64 -0.81 12.82
N GLY A 29 -2.48 -1.13 12.23
CA GLY A 29 -1.38 -1.85 12.89
C GLY A 29 -0.79 -1.09 14.08
N TRP A 30 -0.87 0.24 14.07
CA TRP A 30 -0.43 1.09 15.18
C TRP A 30 -1.47 1.23 16.31
N THR A 31 -2.68 0.68 16.11
CA THR A 31 -3.79 0.72 17.08
C THR A 31 -4.09 -0.69 17.59
N PRO A 32 -4.78 -0.87 18.74
CA PRO A 32 -5.17 -2.20 19.21
C PRO A 32 -6.10 -2.98 18.25
N LEU A 33 -6.59 -2.36 17.16
CA LEU A 33 -7.41 -3.00 16.14
C LEU A 33 -6.65 -4.07 15.33
N PHE A 34 -5.32 -4.14 15.42
CA PHE A 34 -4.53 -5.21 14.79
C PHE A 34 -4.96 -6.63 15.22
N ARG A 35 -5.65 -6.76 16.35
CA ARG A 35 -6.14 -8.04 16.88
C ARG A 35 -7.46 -8.50 16.22
N THR A 36 -8.09 -7.66 15.42
CA THR A 36 -9.40 -7.93 14.81
C THR A 36 -9.30 -8.83 13.58
N GLY A 37 -10.39 -9.54 13.26
CA GLY A 37 -10.49 -10.31 12.01
C GLY A 37 -10.37 -9.43 10.76
N PHE A 38 -10.87 -8.20 10.82
CA PHE A 38 -10.78 -7.22 9.73
C PHE A 38 -9.32 -6.87 9.39
N TYR A 39 -8.49 -6.58 10.41
CA TYR A 39 -7.07 -6.36 10.18
C TYR A 39 -6.36 -7.58 9.59
N ARG A 40 -6.65 -8.79 10.07
CA ARG A 40 -6.06 -10.03 9.53
C ARG A 40 -6.41 -10.25 8.06
N PHE A 41 -7.63 -9.91 7.66
CA PHE A 41 -8.04 -9.97 6.26
C PHE A 41 -7.27 -8.96 5.41
N LEU A 42 -7.23 -7.69 5.82
CA LEU A 42 -6.54 -6.64 5.07
C LEU A 42 -5.02 -6.84 5.02
N SER A 43 -4.41 -7.25 6.12
CA SER A 43 -2.97 -7.56 6.19
C SER A 43 -2.59 -8.73 5.29
N LYS A 44 -3.47 -9.73 5.08
CA LYS A 44 -3.20 -10.80 4.12
C LYS A 44 -3.12 -10.29 2.67
N ILE A 45 -3.94 -9.31 2.32
CA ILE A 45 -3.97 -8.72 0.96
C ILE A 45 -2.74 -7.82 0.77
N THR A 46 -2.49 -6.94 1.74
CA THR A 46 -1.42 -5.94 1.66
C THR A 46 -0.03 -6.51 1.98
N GLY A 47 0.03 -7.62 2.72
CA GLY A 47 1.27 -8.28 3.16
C GLY A 47 2.13 -8.78 2.00
N VAL A 48 1.51 -9.12 0.85
CA VAL A 48 2.23 -9.47 -0.39
C VAL A 48 3.31 -8.43 -0.73
N TYR A 49 3.02 -7.14 -0.50
CA TYR A 49 3.98 -6.06 -0.66
C TYR A 49 4.59 -5.63 0.68
N LEU A 50 3.74 -5.30 1.67
CA LEU A 50 4.18 -4.67 2.92
C LEU A 50 5.10 -5.55 3.78
N ASP A 51 5.01 -6.89 3.71
CA ASP A 51 5.81 -7.77 4.58
C ASP A 51 7.32 -7.57 4.34
N HIS A 52 7.73 -7.20 3.12
CA HIS A 52 9.11 -6.85 2.79
C HIS A 52 9.62 -5.57 3.49
N PHE A 53 8.68 -4.72 3.92
CA PHE A 53 8.89 -3.42 4.56
C PHE A 53 8.40 -3.43 6.01
N THR A 54 8.55 -4.55 6.74
CA THR A 54 8.25 -4.62 8.17
C THR A 54 9.49 -4.99 8.99
N GLY A 55 9.48 -4.67 10.28
CA GLY A 55 10.39 -5.22 11.28
C GLY A 55 11.79 -4.60 11.38
N LYS A 56 12.10 -3.54 10.61
CA LYS A 56 13.46 -2.96 10.54
C LYS A 56 13.63 -1.71 11.40
N LEU A 57 12.63 -0.83 11.42
CA LEU A 57 12.62 0.46 12.10
C LEU A 57 11.40 0.55 13.02
N ILE A 58 11.51 -0.09 14.19
CA ILE A 58 10.45 -0.10 15.20
C ILE A 58 10.82 0.89 16.31
N TYR A 59 9.90 1.80 16.65
CA TYR A 59 10.01 2.64 17.84
C TYR A 59 8.77 2.48 18.70
N ARG A 60 8.98 2.01 19.95
CA ARG A 60 7.92 1.60 20.88
C ARG A 60 7.01 0.53 20.27
N ALA A 61 5.74 0.84 20.04
CA ALA A 61 4.73 -0.05 19.46
C ALA A 61 4.43 0.26 17.99
N VAL A 62 5.22 1.13 17.36
CA VAL A 62 5.00 1.63 16.00
C VAL A 62 6.16 1.18 15.11
N ASP A 63 5.82 0.46 14.03
CA ASP A 63 6.77 0.12 12.97
C ASP A 63 6.68 1.20 11.88
N PHE A 64 7.80 1.88 11.64
CA PHE A 64 7.94 2.94 10.64
C PHE A 64 8.51 2.43 9.31
N THR A 65 9.01 1.19 9.28
CA THR A 65 9.52 0.55 8.05
C THR A 65 8.51 0.56 6.90
N PRO A 66 7.20 0.31 7.13
CA PRO A 66 6.21 0.28 6.06
C PRO A 66 6.04 1.62 5.34
N ILE A 67 6.42 2.73 5.98
CA ILE A 67 6.35 4.07 5.38
C ILE A 67 7.29 4.16 4.18
N LEU A 68 8.47 3.53 4.24
CA LEU A 68 9.37 3.47 3.09
C LEU A 68 8.74 2.72 1.93
N GLY A 69 8.03 1.63 2.21
CA GLY A 69 7.23 0.90 1.21
C GLY A 69 6.15 1.78 0.60
N LEU A 70 5.41 2.54 1.41
CA LEU A 70 4.41 3.49 0.90
C LEU A 70 5.03 4.54 -0.03
N ILE A 71 6.18 5.11 0.33
CA ILE A 71 6.86 6.12 -0.49
C ILE A 71 7.24 5.51 -1.85
N LEU A 72 7.86 4.31 -1.86
CA LEU A 72 8.23 3.63 -3.10
C LEU A 72 7.01 3.31 -3.97
N PHE A 73 5.92 2.84 -3.36
CA PHE A 73 4.69 2.54 -4.09
C PHE A 73 4.04 3.81 -4.65
N ARG A 74 4.08 4.94 -3.93
CA ARG A 74 3.58 6.23 -4.43
C ARG A 74 4.42 6.75 -5.60
N VAL A 75 5.73 6.56 -5.59
CA VAL A 75 6.60 6.88 -6.74
C VAL A 75 6.20 6.05 -7.96
N LEU A 76 5.94 4.75 -7.79
CA LEU A 76 5.45 3.89 -8.88
C LEU A 76 4.11 4.39 -9.45
N LEU A 77 3.15 4.74 -8.57
CA LEU A 77 1.87 5.33 -9.00
C LEU A 77 2.06 6.64 -9.77
N TYR A 78 2.96 7.51 -9.30
CA TYR A 78 3.26 8.78 -9.97
C TYR A 78 3.83 8.57 -11.38
N VAL A 79 4.70 7.58 -11.57
CA VAL A 79 5.25 7.24 -12.90
C VAL A 79 4.14 6.77 -13.85
N ILE A 80 3.22 5.94 -13.36
CA ILE A 80 2.06 5.47 -14.15
C ILE A 80 1.13 6.64 -14.49
N GLU A 81 0.83 7.49 -13.50
CA GLU A 81 -0.01 8.69 -13.65
C GLU A 81 0.56 9.64 -14.70
N THR A 82 1.86 9.93 -14.64
CA THR A 82 2.55 10.81 -15.60
C THR A 82 2.54 10.22 -17.02
N SER A 83 2.49 8.89 -17.16
CA SER A 83 2.43 8.23 -18.48
C SER A 83 1.02 8.22 -19.10
N LEU A 84 -0.01 8.64 -18.36
CA LEU A 84 -1.40 8.70 -18.82
C LEU A 84 -1.79 10.06 -19.41
N PHE A 85 -0.97 11.10 -19.19
CA PHE A 85 -1.16 12.47 -19.69
C PHE A 85 -0.12 12.79 -20.78
#